data_AF-A0A7K0DQ76-F1
#
_entry.id   AF-A0A7K0DQ76-F1
#
_cell.length_a   1.000
_cell.length_b   1.000
_cell.length_c   1.000
_cell.angle_alpha   90.00
_cell.angle_beta   90.00
_cell.angle_gamma   90.00
#
_symmetry.space_group_name_H-M   'P 1'
#
loop_
_entity.id
_entity.type
_entity.pdbx_description
1 polymer ?
#
loop_
_entity_poly.entity_id
_entity_poly.type
_entity_poly.pdbx_seq_one_letter_code
_entity_poly.pdbx_strand_id
1 'polypeptide(L)'
;MPHFAKPAEGSWTEHYPHLGTGPMSFEDSISAEHYERERDAIFARTWLNVGRVEQLPRKGSYFTRELAVAAASLLIVRDAHDEIRAFYNICRHRGNKLVWNDYPGEEVSGSCRQFTCKYHAWRYGLDGELTFVQQEQEFFDLDKSTHGLKSVRCEVWEGFVFVNLDDDAAPLRDYLGELAAGLEGYPFGEMTEVYKYRAEVGSNWKLYIDAFAEFYHAPILHAKQYVAGESSKLQGFGFEALHYRLDGPHGMVSSWGGMAPPKDPSMVKPIERALRSGNFGAWDRPDIPALDNLPPGLNPAKHPAWGLDSYIFFPNFMIVVWAPGWYLTYHYWPTGPDSHIFEGTLYFAPARTATDRLRQELAALTFKEFGLQDCNTLEATQSMLASRVITEFPLNDQEILLRHLHGKAIEYVNAHFERRDPAATATG
;
A
#
# COMPACT_ATOMS: atom_id res chain seq x y z
N MET A 1 3.40 -31.26 14.27
CA MET A 1 3.73 -30.31 15.36
C MET A 1 4.15 -29.03 14.69
N PRO A 2 3.76 -27.85 15.22
CA PRO A 2 4.16 -26.58 14.63
C PRO A 2 5.70 -26.43 14.67
N HIS A 3 6.27 -25.82 13.64
CA HIS A 3 7.68 -25.49 13.53
C HIS A 3 8.08 -24.31 14.43
N PHE A 4 7.18 -23.35 14.63
CA PHE A 4 7.37 -22.20 15.51
C PHE A 4 6.37 -22.19 16.67
N ALA A 5 6.70 -21.44 17.73
CA ALA A 5 5.83 -21.31 18.88
C ALA A 5 4.51 -20.63 18.48
N LYS A 6 3.39 -21.22 18.88
CA LYS A 6 2.06 -20.60 18.82
C LYS A 6 1.82 -19.73 20.06
N PRO A 7 0.80 -18.86 20.05
CA PRO A 7 0.33 -18.16 21.24
C PRO A 7 -0.01 -19.11 22.40
N ALA A 8 -0.10 -18.56 23.60
CA ALA A 8 -0.38 -19.33 24.81
C ALA A 8 -1.76 -20.03 24.76
N GLU A 9 -2.69 -19.47 23.98
CA GLU A 9 -4.03 -19.98 23.77
C GLU A 9 -4.05 -21.27 22.93
N GLY A 10 -3.02 -21.52 22.12
CA GLY A 10 -2.85 -22.75 21.32
C GLY A 10 -2.79 -22.51 19.82
N SER A 11 -3.55 -21.53 19.31
CA SER A 11 -3.61 -21.16 17.90
C SER A 11 -3.71 -19.64 17.72
N TRP A 12 -3.45 -19.14 16.51
CA TRP A 12 -3.55 -17.70 16.25
C TRP A 12 -5.01 -17.22 16.23
N THR A 13 -5.94 -18.07 15.81
CA THR A 13 -7.36 -17.73 15.76
C THR A 13 -7.98 -17.67 17.16
N GLU A 14 -7.53 -18.53 18.08
CA GLU A 14 -7.91 -18.45 19.51
C GLU A 14 -7.34 -17.21 20.20
N HIS A 15 -6.16 -16.74 19.76
CA HIS A 15 -5.56 -15.49 20.25
C HIS A 15 -6.37 -14.25 19.80
N TYR A 16 -7.08 -14.33 18.67
CA TYR A 16 -7.95 -13.28 18.14
C TYR A 16 -9.41 -13.76 18.01
N PRO A 17 -10.10 -14.10 19.12
CA PRO A 17 -11.38 -14.81 19.08
C PRO A 17 -12.51 -14.01 18.41
N HIS A 18 -12.40 -12.68 18.40
CA HIS A 18 -13.38 -11.79 17.77
C HIS A 18 -13.44 -11.92 16.24
N LEU A 19 -12.42 -12.49 15.59
CA LEU A 19 -12.42 -12.73 14.15
C LEU A 19 -13.24 -13.96 13.75
N GLY A 20 -13.53 -14.85 14.70
CA GLY A 20 -14.23 -16.11 14.44
C GLY A 20 -13.46 -17.09 13.54
N THR A 21 -14.00 -18.30 13.42
CA THR A 21 -13.43 -19.40 12.61
C THR A 21 -14.34 -19.82 11.45
N GLY A 22 -15.51 -19.18 11.32
CA GLY A 22 -16.48 -19.49 10.26
C GLY A 22 -15.93 -19.22 8.86
N PRO A 23 -16.60 -19.72 7.82
CA PRO A 23 -16.27 -19.35 6.45
C PRO A 23 -16.51 -17.85 6.23
N MET A 24 -15.72 -17.25 5.33
CA MET A 24 -15.84 -15.86 4.90
C MET A 24 -16.66 -15.80 3.61
N SER A 25 -17.43 -14.74 3.41
CA SER A 25 -18.18 -14.52 2.16
C SER A 25 -17.32 -13.82 1.12
N PHE A 26 -17.49 -14.17 -0.16
CA PHE A 26 -16.89 -13.44 -1.28
C PHE A 26 -17.67 -12.17 -1.68
N GLU A 27 -18.84 -11.89 -1.08
CA GLU A 27 -19.70 -10.78 -1.54
C GLU A 27 -19.01 -9.42 -1.53
N ASP A 28 -18.14 -9.17 -0.56
CA ASP A 28 -17.38 -7.93 -0.48
C ASP A 28 -16.38 -7.74 -1.64
N SER A 29 -16.09 -8.82 -2.37
CA SER A 29 -15.07 -8.88 -3.42
C SER A 29 -15.62 -9.18 -4.81
N ILE A 30 -16.94 -9.35 -4.93
CA ILE A 30 -17.62 -9.61 -6.23
C ILE A 30 -18.84 -8.73 -6.48
N SER A 31 -19.40 -8.09 -5.45
CA SER A 31 -20.60 -7.28 -5.58
C SER A 31 -20.26 -5.86 -6.04
N ALA A 32 -20.80 -5.46 -7.20
CA ALA A 32 -20.71 -4.08 -7.69
C ALA A 32 -21.38 -3.08 -6.73
N GLU A 33 -22.49 -3.47 -6.09
CA GLU A 33 -23.15 -2.64 -5.08
C GLU A 33 -22.27 -2.46 -3.84
N HIS A 34 -21.64 -3.53 -3.37
CA HIS A 34 -20.72 -3.44 -2.24
C HIS A 34 -19.52 -2.55 -2.56
N TYR A 35 -18.94 -2.68 -3.76
CA TYR A 35 -17.87 -1.80 -4.21
C TYR A 35 -18.26 -0.32 -4.17
N GLU A 36 -19.46 0.05 -4.64
CA GLU A 36 -19.93 1.44 -4.54
C GLU A 36 -20.07 1.92 -3.09
N ARG A 37 -20.44 1.02 -2.17
CA ARG A 37 -20.47 1.31 -0.73
C ARG A 37 -19.06 1.49 -0.16
N GLU A 38 -18.09 0.68 -0.57
CA GLU A 38 -16.67 0.82 -0.16
C GLU A 38 -16.08 2.15 -0.61
N ARG A 39 -16.42 2.62 -1.82
CA ARG A 39 -15.94 3.91 -2.35
C ARG A 39 -16.24 5.07 -1.40
N ASP A 40 -17.46 5.13 -0.87
CA ASP A 40 -17.90 6.20 0.06
C ASP A 40 -17.50 5.92 1.52
N ALA A 41 -17.58 4.67 1.98
CA ALA A 41 -17.34 4.35 3.39
C ALA A 41 -15.84 4.21 3.74
N ILE A 42 -15.02 3.79 2.79
CA ILE A 42 -13.60 3.49 2.99
C ILE A 42 -12.75 4.55 2.29
N PHE A 43 -12.71 4.56 0.96
CA PHE A 43 -11.71 5.33 0.22
C PHE A 43 -11.94 6.84 0.28
N ALA A 44 -13.18 7.29 0.49
CA ALA A 44 -13.48 8.69 0.71
C ALA A 44 -13.22 9.18 2.16
N ARG A 45 -12.92 8.28 3.11
CA ARG A 45 -12.91 8.61 4.55
C ARG A 45 -11.72 8.10 5.35
N THR A 46 -10.88 7.29 4.72
CA THR A 46 -9.66 6.76 5.33
C THR A 46 -8.44 7.48 4.81
N TRP A 47 -7.34 7.39 5.55
CA TRP A 47 -6.07 7.91 5.10
C TRP A 47 -5.49 7.00 4.02
N LEU A 48 -5.18 7.59 2.86
CA LEU A 48 -4.60 6.91 1.71
C LEU A 48 -3.15 7.34 1.55
N ASN A 49 -2.22 6.38 1.51
CA ASN A 49 -0.85 6.70 1.14
C ASN A 49 -0.79 7.01 -0.36
N VAL A 50 -0.28 8.17 -0.76
CA VAL A 50 -0.25 8.61 -2.17
C VAL A 50 1.15 8.77 -2.75
N GLY A 51 2.18 8.63 -1.92
CA GLY A 51 3.57 8.75 -2.36
C GLY A 51 4.52 9.07 -1.22
N ARG A 52 5.69 9.58 -1.58
CA ARG A 52 6.71 9.98 -0.62
C ARG A 52 7.26 11.39 -0.85
N VAL A 53 7.87 11.95 0.20
CA VAL A 53 8.46 13.29 0.20
C VAL A 53 9.59 13.44 -0.82
N GLU A 54 10.25 12.36 -1.25
CA GLU A 54 11.30 12.40 -2.27
C GLU A 54 10.74 12.77 -3.67
N GLN A 55 9.43 12.63 -3.90
CA GLN A 55 8.76 13.16 -5.10
C GLN A 55 8.58 14.69 -5.03
N LEU A 56 8.82 15.28 -3.87
CA LEU A 56 8.68 16.71 -3.57
C LEU A 56 10.01 17.28 -3.04
N PRO A 57 11.14 17.20 -3.79
CA PRO A 57 12.47 17.46 -3.25
C PRO A 57 12.74 18.94 -2.91
N ARG A 58 11.91 19.87 -3.41
CA ARG A 58 12.10 21.30 -3.19
C ARG A 58 10.78 22.06 -3.30
N LYS A 59 10.77 23.30 -2.85
CA LYS A 59 9.61 24.21 -2.96
C LYS A 59 9.11 24.31 -4.39
N GLY A 60 7.81 24.24 -4.56
CA GLY A 60 7.12 24.23 -5.84
C GLY A 60 7.15 22.88 -6.56
N SER A 61 7.86 21.86 -6.07
CA SER A 61 7.72 20.49 -6.58
C SER A 61 6.31 19.99 -6.33
N TYR A 62 5.75 19.30 -7.32
CA TYR A 62 4.42 18.73 -7.24
C TYR A 62 4.35 17.37 -7.96
N PHE A 63 3.35 16.57 -7.59
CA PHE A 63 2.86 15.46 -8.40
C PHE A 63 1.33 15.41 -8.30
N THR A 64 0.70 14.78 -9.30
CA THR A 64 -0.73 14.50 -9.28
C THR A 64 -0.98 13.02 -9.02
N ARG A 65 -2.13 12.69 -8.45
CA ARG A 65 -2.57 11.33 -8.18
C ARG A 65 -4.00 11.15 -8.66
N GLU A 66 -4.26 10.16 -9.50
CA GLU A 66 -5.61 9.82 -9.93
C GLU A 66 -6.23 8.81 -8.96
N LEU A 67 -7.40 9.13 -8.42
CA LEU A 67 -8.15 8.30 -7.49
C LEU A 67 -9.48 7.91 -8.12
N ALA A 68 -9.45 6.91 -9.01
CA ALA A 68 -10.64 6.41 -9.71
C ALA A 68 -11.75 6.00 -8.73
N VAL A 69 -11.37 5.31 -7.65
CA VAL A 69 -12.25 4.89 -6.55
C VAL A 69 -13.03 6.05 -5.91
N ALA A 70 -12.47 7.27 -5.91
CA ALA A 70 -13.11 8.47 -5.36
C ALA A 70 -13.59 9.46 -6.44
N ALA A 71 -13.53 9.09 -7.72
CA ALA A 71 -13.78 9.97 -8.86
C ALA A 71 -13.03 11.33 -8.76
N ALA A 72 -11.79 11.28 -8.25
CA ALA A 72 -11.01 12.47 -7.92
C ALA A 72 -9.62 12.43 -8.58
N SER A 73 -9.08 13.61 -8.86
CA SER A 73 -7.66 13.82 -9.16
C SER A 73 -7.12 14.76 -8.12
N LEU A 74 -5.98 14.42 -7.53
CA LEU A 74 -5.33 15.22 -6.49
C LEU A 74 -4.05 15.87 -7.00
N LEU A 75 -3.76 17.04 -6.49
CA LEU A 75 -2.52 17.78 -6.68
C LEU A 75 -1.82 17.87 -5.34
N ILE A 76 -0.64 17.26 -5.23
CA ILE A 76 0.20 17.28 -4.05
C ILE A 76 1.39 18.18 -4.34
N VAL A 77 1.70 19.14 -3.45
CA VAL A 77 2.73 20.15 -3.68
C VAL A 77 3.49 20.47 -2.39
N ARG A 78 4.80 20.71 -2.50
CA ARG A 78 5.56 21.40 -1.45
C ARG A 78 5.49 22.89 -1.69
N ASP A 79 4.89 23.64 -0.78
CA ASP A 79 4.61 25.06 -0.97
C ASP A 79 5.85 25.97 -0.76
N ALA A 80 5.63 27.29 -0.75
CA ALA A 80 6.69 28.27 -0.52
C ALA A 80 7.19 28.32 0.93
N HIS A 81 6.40 27.82 1.88
CA HIS A 81 6.70 27.70 3.31
C HIS A 81 7.34 26.36 3.69
N ASP A 82 7.58 25.49 2.70
CA ASP A 82 8.12 24.14 2.86
C ASP A 82 7.12 23.10 3.42
N GLU A 83 5.83 23.46 3.46
CA GLU A 83 4.74 22.57 3.86
C GLU A 83 4.25 21.73 2.67
N ILE A 84 3.93 20.46 2.92
CA ILE A 84 3.31 19.60 1.90
C ILE A 84 1.80 19.73 2.02
N ARG A 85 1.15 20.08 0.90
CA ARG A 85 -0.30 20.29 0.81
C ARG A 85 -0.89 19.42 -0.29
N ALA A 86 -2.16 19.08 -0.13
CA ALA A 86 -2.95 18.42 -1.16
C ALA A 86 -4.20 19.26 -1.49
N PHE A 87 -4.57 19.27 -2.77
CA PHE A 87 -5.78 19.90 -3.27
C PHE A 87 -6.48 18.97 -4.25
N TYR A 88 -7.79 19.13 -4.42
CA TYR A 88 -8.45 18.62 -5.62
C TYR A 88 -7.85 19.32 -6.84
N ASN A 89 -7.42 18.54 -7.84
CA ASN A 89 -6.80 18.99 -9.09
C ASN A 89 -7.85 19.57 -10.06
N ILE A 90 -8.63 20.54 -9.58
CA ILE A 90 -9.78 21.09 -10.27
C ILE A 90 -9.79 22.62 -10.17
N CYS A 91 -9.85 23.29 -11.32
CA CYS A 91 -9.99 24.72 -11.39
C CYS A 91 -11.39 25.14 -10.93
N ARG A 92 -11.47 26.12 -10.02
CA ARG A 92 -12.71 26.61 -9.41
C ARG A 92 -13.59 27.46 -10.33
N HIS A 93 -13.15 27.79 -11.54
CA HIS A 93 -13.96 28.53 -12.52
C HIS A 93 -15.04 27.63 -13.15
N ARG A 94 -14.63 26.59 -13.90
CA ARG A 94 -15.54 25.69 -14.64
C ARG A 94 -15.14 24.21 -14.52
N GLY A 95 -14.39 23.86 -13.49
CA GLY A 95 -14.08 22.46 -13.21
C GLY A 95 -13.04 21.80 -14.12
N ASN A 96 -12.29 22.55 -14.92
CA ASN A 96 -11.23 21.94 -15.74
C ASN A 96 -10.13 21.35 -14.84
N LYS A 97 -9.57 20.20 -15.21
CA LYS A 97 -8.39 19.64 -14.53
C LYS A 97 -7.27 20.67 -14.56
N LEU A 98 -6.67 20.95 -13.40
CA LEU A 98 -5.76 22.09 -13.25
C LEU A 98 -4.37 21.77 -13.82
N VAL A 99 -3.83 20.62 -13.44
CA VAL A 99 -2.48 20.17 -13.77
C VAL A 99 -2.58 18.82 -14.49
N TRP A 100 -2.19 18.81 -15.77
CA TRP A 100 -2.21 17.65 -16.67
C TRP A 100 -1.29 17.90 -17.88
N ASN A 101 -0.92 16.86 -18.63
CA ASN A 101 -0.10 16.95 -19.86
C ASN A 101 -1.03 17.00 -21.11
N ASP A 102 -0.75 16.28 -22.19
CA ASP A 102 -1.66 16.14 -23.35
C ASP A 102 -2.74 15.08 -23.11
N TYR A 103 -2.56 14.23 -22.09
CA TYR A 103 -3.42 13.12 -21.71
C TYR A 103 -4.02 13.40 -20.32
N PRO A 104 -5.25 13.93 -20.22
CA PRO A 104 -5.81 14.37 -18.94
C PRO A 104 -6.04 13.24 -17.92
N GLY A 105 -5.95 11.97 -18.33
CA GLY A 105 -6.02 10.81 -17.43
C GLY A 105 -4.66 10.35 -16.88
N GLU A 106 -3.55 10.92 -17.36
CA GLU A 106 -2.21 10.55 -16.89
C GLU A 106 -1.77 11.42 -15.71
N GLU A 107 -1.11 10.78 -14.76
CA GLU A 107 -0.46 11.47 -13.66
C GLU A 107 0.78 12.22 -14.13
N VAL A 108 0.99 13.41 -13.59
CA VAL A 108 2.12 14.28 -13.94
C VAL A 108 2.85 14.75 -12.69
N SER A 109 4.14 15.02 -12.83
CA SER A 109 4.96 15.63 -11.79
C SER A 109 5.84 16.72 -12.38
N GLY A 110 6.30 17.63 -11.54
CA GLY A 110 7.11 18.74 -11.99
C GLY A 110 7.43 19.75 -10.89
N SER A 111 7.76 20.97 -11.30
CA SER A 111 7.97 22.09 -10.39
C SER A 111 7.43 23.37 -11.01
N CYS A 112 6.76 24.19 -10.21
CA CYS A 112 6.24 25.48 -10.65
C CYS A 112 6.29 26.53 -9.50
N ARG A 113 6.03 27.80 -9.84
CA ARG A 113 5.87 28.88 -8.84
C ARG A 113 4.40 29.17 -8.52
N GLN A 114 3.51 28.74 -9.39
CA GLN A 114 2.05 28.88 -9.32
C GLN A 114 1.43 27.91 -10.33
N PHE A 115 0.19 27.51 -10.10
CA PHE A 115 -0.57 26.69 -11.04
C PHE A 115 -1.42 27.59 -11.94
N THR A 116 -1.43 27.34 -13.24
CA THR A 116 -2.23 28.11 -14.21
C THR A 116 -3.17 27.17 -14.95
N CYS A 117 -4.47 27.38 -14.83
CA CYS A 117 -5.45 26.59 -15.56
C CYS A 117 -5.32 26.82 -17.07
N LYS A 118 -5.09 25.74 -17.83
CA LYS A 118 -4.95 25.78 -19.30
C LYS A 118 -6.17 26.31 -20.05
N TYR A 119 -7.34 26.41 -19.40
CA TYR A 119 -8.58 26.82 -20.08
C TYR A 119 -8.71 28.35 -20.17
N HIS A 120 -8.73 29.04 -19.03
CA HIS A 120 -8.99 30.49 -18.96
C HIS A 120 -7.93 31.24 -18.14
N ALA A 121 -6.77 30.62 -17.91
CA ALA A 121 -5.62 31.20 -17.22
C ALA A 121 -5.87 31.69 -15.78
N TRP A 122 -6.90 31.19 -15.08
CA TRP A 122 -7.01 31.37 -13.62
C TRP A 122 -5.75 30.78 -12.96
N ARG A 123 -5.12 31.54 -12.06
CA ARG A 123 -3.86 31.15 -11.42
C ARG A 123 -4.02 30.97 -9.93
N TYR A 124 -3.38 29.94 -9.41
CA TYR A 124 -3.41 29.59 -8.00
C TYR A 124 -1.99 29.58 -7.44
N GLY A 125 -1.82 30.09 -6.23
CA GLY A 125 -0.60 29.93 -5.45
C GLY A 125 -0.32 28.46 -5.13
N LEU A 126 0.87 28.19 -4.58
CA LEU A 126 1.22 26.84 -4.11
C LEU A 126 0.44 26.44 -2.83
N ASP A 127 -0.10 27.44 -2.13
CA ASP A 127 -1.03 27.35 -1.02
C ASP A 127 -2.50 27.19 -1.46
N GLY A 128 -2.77 27.23 -2.77
CA GLY A 128 -4.10 27.10 -3.35
C GLY A 128 -4.88 28.40 -3.48
N GLU A 129 -4.36 29.55 -3.05
CA GLU A 129 -5.08 30.83 -3.17
C GLU A 129 -5.26 31.26 -4.63
N LEU A 130 -6.44 31.75 -5.00
CA LEU A 130 -6.68 32.30 -6.35
C LEU A 130 -6.03 33.68 -6.48
N THR A 131 -4.90 33.73 -7.19
CA THR A 131 -4.05 34.93 -7.29
C THR A 131 -4.35 35.79 -8.51
N PHE A 132 -4.91 35.20 -9.58
CA PHE A 132 -5.19 35.91 -10.83
C PHE A 132 -6.41 35.35 -11.57
N VAL A 133 -7.22 36.26 -12.10
CA VAL A 133 -8.36 36.00 -12.97
C VAL A 133 -8.19 36.81 -14.26
N GLN A 134 -8.26 36.14 -15.41
CA GLN A 134 -8.21 36.82 -16.70
C GLN A 134 -9.47 37.67 -16.89
N GLN A 135 -9.31 38.97 -17.19
CA GLN A 135 -10.40 39.95 -17.31
C GLN A 135 -11.32 39.96 -16.08
N GLU A 136 -10.73 40.01 -14.87
CA GLU A 136 -11.43 40.00 -13.58
C GLU A 136 -12.59 41.01 -13.51
N GLN A 137 -12.46 42.17 -14.14
CA GLN A 137 -13.47 43.23 -14.16
C GLN A 137 -14.77 42.88 -14.91
N GLU A 138 -14.78 41.82 -15.73
CA GLU A 138 -15.98 41.36 -16.45
C GLU A 138 -16.84 40.40 -15.61
N PHE A 139 -16.35 39.98 -14.44
CA PHE A 139 -17.11 39.14 -13.51
C PHE A 139 -17.95 40.00 -12.56
N PHE A 140 -19.18 39.56 -12.31
CA PHE A 140 -20.07 40.19 -11.34
C PHE A 140 -19.64 39.83 -9.92
N ASP A 141 -19.20 40.81 -9.14
CA ASP A 141 -18.91 40.70 -7.70
C ASP A 141 -18.00 39.50 -7.32
N LEU A 142 -17.02 39.18 -8.17
CA LEU A 142 -16.13 38.03 -7.94
C LEU A 142 -15.21 38.26 -6.74
N ASP A 143 -15.47 37.56 -5.65
CA ASP A 143 -14.55 37.45 -4.52
C ASP A 143 -13.58 36.28 -4.72
N LYS A 144 -12.32 36.59 -5.04
CA LYS A 144 -11.27 35.57 -5.24
C LYS A 144 -11.01 34.74 -3.97
N SER A 145 -11.23 35.28 -2.78
CA SER A 145 -10.97 34.59 -1.52
C SER A 145 -11.83 33.34 -1.32
N THR A 146 -13.02 33.29 -1.95
CA THR A 146 -13.94 32.14 -1.89
C THR A 146 -13.69 31.09 -3.00
N HIS A 147 -12.73 31.37 -3.89
CA HIS A 147 -12.45 30.61 -5.10
C HIS A 147 -11.03 30.00 -5.14
N GLY A 148 -10.34 29.90 -4.00
CA GLY A 148 -9.11 29.10 -3.88
C GLY A 148 -9.36 27.60 -4.12
N LEU A 149 -8.30 26.83 -4.40
CA LEU A 149 -8.39 25.39 -4.57
C LEU A 149 -9.01 24.73 -3.33
N LYS A 150 -9.82 23.69 -3.55
CA LYS A 150 -10.37 22.91 -2.43
C LYS A 150 -9.26 22.04 -1.85
N SER A 151 -8.92 22.27 -0.59
CA SER A 151 -7.94 21.49 0.15
C SER A 151 -8.40 20.05 0.32
N VAL A 152 -7.43 19.16 0.44
CA VAL A 152 -7.58 17.78 0.89
C VAL A 152 -6.65 17.63 2.08
N ARG A 153 -7.09 16.94 3.14
CA ARG A 153 -6.23 16.71 4.30
C ARG A 153 -4.96 16.01 3.86
N CYS A 154 -3.82 16.49 4.33
CA CYS A 154 -2.52 15.95 3.96
C CYS A 154 -1.60 15.96 5.17
N GLU A 155 -1.06 14.81 5.51
CA GLU A 155 -0.14 14.62 6.64
C GLU A 155 1.00 13.69 6.20
N VAL A 156 2.16 13.82 6.84
CA VAL A 156 3.36 13.07 6.50
C VAL A 156 3.82 12.27 7.70
N TRP A 157 4.07 10.97 7.51
CA TRP A 157 4.63 10.07 8.51
C TRP A 157 5.88 9.40 7.93
N GLU A 158 7.05 9.54 8.57
CA GLU A 158 8.32 8.90 8.13
C GLU A 158 8.65 9.09 6.62
N GLY A 159 8.31 10.26 6.08
CA GLY A 159 8.48 10.60 4.66
C GLY A 159 7.40 10.04 3.72
N PHE A 160 6.43 9.30 4.23
CA PHE A 160 5.26 8.84 3.50
C PHE A 160 4.15 9.90 3.54
N VAL A 161 3.65 10.30 2.36
CA VAL A 161 2.61 11.33 2.23
C VAL A 161 1.25 10.65 2.18
N PHE A 162 0.37 11.01 3.11
CA PHE A 162 -1.01 10.53 3.17
C PHE A 162 -2.00 11.66 2.90
N VAL A 163 -3.16 11.28 2.38
CA VAL A 163 -4.31 12.17 2.20
C VAL A 163 -5.59 11.57 2.75
N ASN A 164 -6.54 12.40 3.14
CA ASN A 164 -7.90 11.98 3.46
C ASN A 164 -8.90 12.97 2.85
N LEU A 165 -9.94 12.45 2.19
CA LEU A 165 -10.97 13.26 1.54
C LEU A 165 -12.07 13.71 2.51
N ASP A 166 -12.08 13.18 3.73
CA ASP A 166 -12.96 13.62 4.82
C ASP A 166 -12.29 14.73 5.63
N ASP A 167 -12.87 15.93 5.60
CA ASP A 167 -12.37 17.09 6.34
C ASP A 167 -12.38 16.85 7.86
N ASP A 168 -13.27 15.97 8.35
CA ASP A 168 -13.45 15.64 9.77
C ASP A 168 -12.60 14.44 10.21
N ALA A 169 -11.69 13.93 9.37
CA ALA A 169 -10.85 12.78 9.70
C ALA A 169 -10.03 12.99 10.99
N ALA A 170 -9.81 11.92 11.75
CA ALA A 170 -8.83 11.94 12.83
C ALA A 170 -7.41 12.20 12.28
N PRO A 171 -6.49 12.79 13.07
CA PRO A 171 -5.09 12.93 12.68
C PRO A 171 -4.47 11.62 12.19
N LEU A 172 -3.54 11.70 11.22
CA LEU A 172 -2.92 10.52 10.61
C LEU A 172 -2.23 9.63 11.66
N ARG A 173 -1.56 10.23 12.62
CA ARG A 173 -0.85 9.50 13.68
C ARG A 173 -1.78 8.62 14.50
N ASP A 174 -2.97 9.13 14.81
CA ASP A 174 -3.97 8.39 15.58
C ASP A 174 -4.58 7.27 14.74
N TYR A 175 -4.73 7.49 13.43
CA TYR A 175 -5.20 6.48 12.48
C TYR A 175 -4.22 5.31 12.36
N LEU A 176 -2.93 5.60 12.13
CA LEU A 176 -1.91 4.58 11.90
C LEU A 176 -1.52 3.78 13.16
N GLY A 177 -1.76 4.36 14.34
CA GLY A 177 -1.66 3.67 15.62
C GLY A 177 -0.25 3.20 16.00
N GLU A 178 -0.22 2.19 16.85
CA GLU A 178 0.99 1.63 17.44
C GLU A 178 1.83 0.82 16.45
N LEU A 179 1.22 0.33 15.35
CA LEU A 179 1.97 -0.34 14.30
C LEU A 179 2.93 0.62 13.59
N ALA A 180 2.45 1.82 13.23
CA ALA A 180 3.32 2.85 12.65
C ALA A 180 4.30 3.40 13.69
N ALA A 181 3.87 3.64 14.92
CA ALA A 181 4.77 4.07 16.00
C ALA A 181 5.92 3.07 16.21
N GLY A 182 5.65 1.77 16.08
CA GLY A 182 6.67 0.72 16.17
C GLY A 182 7.72 0.73 15.05
N LEU A 183 7.46 1.41 13.92
CA LEU A 183 8.37 1.55 12.79
C LEU A 183 9.12 2.89 12.77
N GLU A 184 8.77 3.84 13.65
CA GLU A 184 9.42 5.15 13.73
C GLU A 184 10.93 5.00 13.94
N GLY A 185 11.71 5.81 13.23
CA GLY A 185 13.17 5.76 13.25
C GLY A 185 13.80 4.71 12.32
N TYR A 186 13.02 3.90 11.59
CA TYR A 186 13.57 3.14 10.47
C TYR A 186 14.08 4.10 9.39
N PRO A 187 15.25 3.89 8.78
CA PRO A 187 15.89 4.87 7.90
C PRO A 187 15.27 4.95 6.49
N PHE A 188 13.94 5.02 6.35
CA PHE A 188 13.23 5.01 5.06
C PHE A 188 13.81 6.02 4.05
N GLY A 189 14.15 7.23 4.52
CA GLY A 189 14.69 8.31 3.69
C GLY A 189 16.12 8.07 3.16
N GLU A 190 16.83 7.07 3.67
CA GLU A 190 18.15 6.68 3.14
C GLU A 190 18.05 5.74 1.93
N MET A 191 16.87 5.13 1.70
CA MET A 191 16.64 4.22 0.58
C MET A 191 16.03 4.93 -0.64
N THR A 192 16.86 5.74 -1.31
CA THR A 192 16.41 6.61 -2.41
C THR A 192 16.57 6.02 -3.81
N GLU A 193 17.22 4.85 -3.95
CA GLU A 193 17.25 4.11 -5.23
C GLU A 193 16.00 3.23 -5.34
N VAL A 194 15.18 3.48 -6.35
CA VAL A 194 13.83 2.91 -6.44
C VAL A 194 13.57 2.15 -7.73
N TYR A 195 12.96 0.98 -7.60
CA TYR A 195 12.44 0.19 -8.72
C TYR A 195 10.93 0.14 -8.60
N LYS A 196 10.22 0.59 -9.64
CA LYS A 196 8.76 0.72 -9.63
C LYS A 196 8.13 -0.21 -10.66
N TYR A 197 7.09 -0.91 -10.23
CA TYR A 197 6.25 -1.75 -11.05
C TYR A 197 4.80 -1.28 -10.90
N ARG A 198 4.09 -1.21 -12.01
CA ARG A 198 2.66 -0.86 -12.04
C ARG A 198 1.96 -1.85 -12.96
N ALA A 199 0.83 -2.39 -12.50
CA ALA A 199 0.00 -3.31 -13.26
C ALA A 199 -1.47 -2.94 -13.09
N GLU A 200 -2.24 -3.08 -14.17
CA GLU A 200 -3.70 -3.19 -14.08
C GLU A 200 -4.01 -4.67 -13.90
N VAL A 201 -4.75 -5.00 -12.83
CA VAL A 201 -5.00 -6.37 -12.40
C VAL A 201 -6.51 -6.62 -12.41
N GLY A 202 -6.93 -7.67 -13.11
CA GLY A 202 -8.32 -8.14 -13.17
C GLY A 202 -8.75 -8.93 -11.93
N SER A 203 -8.51 -8.38 -10.74
CA SER A 203 -8.93 -8.94 -9.46
C SER A 203 -9.40 -7.85 -8.50
N ASN A 204 -10.32 -8.17 -7.58
CA ASN A 204 -10.68 -7.29 -6.48
C ASN A 204 -9.44 -6.95 -5.64
N TRP A 205 -9.36 -5.71 -5.17
CA TRP A 205 -8.23 -5.21 -4.40
C TRP A 205 -7.97 -6.00 -3.10
N LYS A 206 -9.02 -6.49 -2.41
CA LYS A 206 -8.90 -7.28 -1.17
C LYS A 206 -8.33 -8.66 -1.44
N LEU A 207 -8.87 -9.37 -2.43
CA LEU A 207 -8.34 -10.68 -2.86
C LEU A 207 -6.89 -10.58 -3.33
N TYR A 208 -6.50 -9.44 -3.89
CA TYR A 208 -5.11 -9.21 -4.25
C TYR A 208 -4.22 -8.99 -3.01
N ILE A 209 -4.69 -8.22 -2.01
CA ILE A 209 -3.99 -8.08 -0.73
C ILE A 209 -3.84 -9.42 -0.01
N ASP A 210 -4.83 -10.32 -0.08
CA ASP A 210 -4.78 -11.64 0.57
C ASP A 210 -3.46 -12.35 0.27
N ALA A 211 -3.05 -12.39 -1.00
CA ALA A 211 -1.82 -13.04 -1.44
C ALA A 211 -0.53 -12.39 -0.90
N PHE A 212 -0.58 -11.17 -0.37
CA PHE A 212 0.56 -10.52 0.29
C PHE A 212 0.42 -10.51 1.83
N ALA A 213 -0.75 -10.91 2.33
CA ALA A 213 -1.09 -10.98 3.75
C ALA A 213 -0.89 -12.39 4.36
N GLU A 214 -0.73 -13.41 3.51
CA GLU A 214 -0.33 -14.78 3.89
C GLU A 214 0.84 -15.31 3.06
N PHE A 215 1.43 -16.45 3.47
CA PHE A 215 2.47 -17.14 2.71
C PHE A 215 2.14 -18.63 2.47
N TYR A 216 0.89 -19.04 2.66
CA TYR A 216 0.38 -20.39 2.42
C TYR A 216 0.54 -20.82 0.96
N HIS A 217 0.27 -19.93 0.00
CA HIS A 217 0.44 -20.26 -1.43
C HIS A 217 1.93 -20.31 -1.85
N ALA A 218 2.81 -19.55 -1.18
CA ALA A 218 4.16 -19.27 -1.66
C ALA A 218 5.03 -20.53 -1.91
N PRO A 219 5.04 -21.58 -1.07
CA PRO A 219 5.80 -22.80 -1.33
C PRO A 219 5.35 -23.58 -2.58
N ILE A 220 4.10 -23.39 -3.00
CA ILE A 220 3.49 -24.11 -4.12
C ILE A 220 3.57 -23.27 -5.39
N LEU A 221 3.00 -22.07 -5.36
CA LEU A 221 2.92 -21.20 -6.53
C LEU A 221 4.32 -20.84 -7.05
N HIS A 222 5.21 -20.42 -6.14
CA HIS A 222 6.55 -19.97 -6.48
C HIS A 222 7.59 -21.09 -6.50
N ALA A 223 7.18 -22.36 -6.50
CA ALA A 223 8.10 -23.50 -6.42
C ALA A 223 9.22 -23.46 -7.48
N LYS A 224 8.92 -22.95 -8.68
CA LYS A 224 9.88 -22.82 -9.80
C LYS A 224 10.84 -21.62 -9.67
N GLN A 225 10.61 -20.74 -8.69
CA GLN A 225 11.54 -19.67 -8.34
C GLN A 225 12.69 -20.15 -7.47
N TYR A 226 12.68 -21.40 -7.04
CA TYR A 226 13.73 -22.00 -6.23
C TYR A 226 14.40 -23.15 -6.99
N VAL A 227 15.64 -23.46 -6.61
CA VAL A 227 16.26 -24.72 -7.03
C VAL A 227 15.51 -25.90 -6.39
N ALA A 228 15.54 -27.07 -7.02
CA ALA A 228 14.71 -28.21 -6.63
C ALA A 228 14.84 -28.60 -5.14
N GLY A 229 16.05 -28.54 -4.59
CA GLY A 229 16.30 -28.81 -3.17
C GLY A 229 15.59 -27.83 -2.23
N GLU A 230 15.72 -26.53 -2.49
CA GLU A 230 15.07 -25.49 -1.66
C GLU A 230 13.55 -25.52 -1.83
N SER A 231 13.07 -25.74 -3.06
CA SER A 231 11.64 -25.91 -3.35
C SER A 231 11.03 -27.06 -2.52
N SER A 232 11.69 -28.23 -2.52
CA SER A 232 11.23 -29.41 -1.76
C SER A 232 11.23 -29.17 -0.25
N LYS A 233 12.25 -28.44 0.24
CA LYS A 233 12.34 -28.03 1.64
C LYS A 233 11.18 -27.09 2.00
N LEU A 234 10.96 -26.02 1.24
CA LEU A 234 9.90 -25.03 1.52
C LEU A 234 8.53 -25.69 1.53
N GLN A 235 8.24 -26.60 0.60
CA GLN A 235 6.98 -27.37 0.59
C GLN A 235 6.83 -28.28 1.81
N GLY A 236 7.93 -28.85 2.30
CA GLY A 236 7.92 -29.67 3.52
C GLY A 236 7.69 -28.88 4.80
N PHE A 237 8.10 -27.60 4.84
CA PHE A 237 7.86 -26.69 5.97
C PHE A 237 6.49 -26.01 5.90
N GLY A 238 6.03 -25.66 4.70
CA GLY A 238 4.79 -24.90 4.52
C GLY A 238 4.89 -23.46 5.01
N PHE A 239 3.74 -22.90 5.41
CA PHE A 239 3.64 -21.56 5.98
C PHE A 239 3.46 -21.64 7.49
N GLU A 240 4.33 -20.94 8.24
CA GLU A 240 4.12 -20.67 9.65
C GLU A 240 4.63 -19.28 10.02
N ALA A 241 3.74 -18.38 10.46
CA ALA A 241 4.14 -17.05 10.90
C ALA A 241 4.86 -17.08 12.26
N LEU A 242 5.79 -16.15 12.43
CA LEU A 242 6.51 -15.93 13.68
C LEU A 242 5.71 -15.06 14.65
N HIS A 243 4.90 -14.15 14.12
CA HIS A 243 4.08 -13.23 14.90
C HIS A 243 2.95 -12.64 14.06
N TYR A 244 1.81 -12.37 14.68
CA TYR A 244 0.80 -11.45 14.15
C TYR A 244 0.50 -10.37 15.17
N ARG A 245 0.24 -9.16 14.69
CA ARG A 245 -0.34 -8.09 15.51
C ARG A 245 -1.42 -7.37 14.72
N LEU A 246 -2.55 -7.12 15.37
CA LEU A 246 -3.65 -6.30 14.86
C LEU A 246 -3.73 -5.00 15.68
N ASP A 247 -4.04 -3.90 15.03
CA ASP A 247 -4.23 -2.60 15.66
C ASP A 247 -5.23 -1.75 14.86
N GLY A 248 -6.41 -1.51 15.43
CA GLY A 248 -7.49 -0.84 14.72
C GLY A 248 -7.85 -1.57 13.41
N PRO A 249 -7.80 -0.91 12.23
CA PRO A 249 -8.00 -1.54 10.93
C PRO A 249 -6.71 -2.10 10.30
N HIS A 250 -5.59 -2.05 11.03
CA HIS A 250 -4.27 -2.39 10.52
C HIS A 250 -3.80 -3.73 11.07
N GLY A 251 -2.90 -4.37 10.34
CA GLY A 251 -2.34 -5.65 10.75
C GLY A 251 -0.90 -5.80 10.31
N MET A 252 -0.18 -6.71 10.96
CA MET A 252 1.14 -7.13 10.51
C MET A 252 1.37 -8.61 10.75
N VAL A 253 2.21 -9.19 9.90
CA VAL A 253 2.72 -10.55 10.04
C VAL A 253 4.24 -10.51 9.98
N SER A 254 4.87 -11.19 10.94
CA SER A 254 6.30 -11.46 10.93
C SER A 254 6.53 -12.84 10.36
N SER A 255 7.38 -12.94 9.34
CA SER A 255 7.65 -14.18 8.64
C SER A 255 9.10 -14.58 8.78
N TRP A 256 9.30 -15.89 8.87
CA TRP A 256 10.63 -16.45 8.68
C TRP A 256 11.01 -16.34 7.21
N GLY A 257 12.31 -16.20 6.97
CA GLY A 257 12.85 -16.17 5.63
C GLY A 257 13.75 -17.35 5.36
N GLY A 258 13.80 -17.80 4.11
CA GLY A 258 15.04 -18.36 3.59
C GLY A 258 16.14 -17.31 3.83
N MET A 259 16.99 -17.55 4.84
CA MET A 259 17.91 -16.54 5.36
C MET A 259 18.73 -15.86 4.24
N ALA A 260 18.97 -14.56 4.38
CA ALA A 260 19.96 -13.81 3.62
C ALA A 260 21.10 -13.38 4.58
N PRO A 261 22.35 -13.84 4.37
CA PRO A 261 22.78 -14.80 3.34
C PRO A 261 22.24 -16.22 3.58
N PRO A 262 22.07 -17.03 2.52
CA PRO A 262 21.66 -18.43 2.65
C PRO A 262 22.74 -19.23 3.39
N LYS A 263 22.32 -20.12 4.29
CA LYS A 263 23.24 -21.04 5.02
C LYS A 263 23.95 -22.00 4.08
N ASP A 264 23.28 -22.43 3.01
CA ASP A 264 23.82 -23.34 2.00
C ASP A 264 23.74 -22.69 0.60
N PRO A 265 24.87 -22.22 0.05
CA PRO A 265 24.90 -21.62 -1.29
C PRO A 265 24.57 -22.58 -2.44
N SER A 266 24.43 -23.89 -2.19
CA SER A 266 23.92 -24.85 -3.20
C SER A 266 22.39 -24.84 -3.32
N MET A 267 21.71 -24.23 -2.34
CA MET A 267 20.25 -24.11 -2.25
C MET A 267 19.71 -22.82 -2.89
N VAL A 268 20.53 -22.12 -3.68
CA VAL A 268 20.17 -20.90 -4.42
C VAL A 268 20.55 -21.02 -5.88
N LYS A 269 19.94 -20.21 -6.75
CA LYS A 269 20.26 -20.20 -8.18
C LYS A 269 21.72 -19.76 -8.40
N PRO A 270 22.40 -20.21 -9.47
CA PRO A 270 23.77 -19.79 -9.77
C PRO A 270 23.97 -18.27 -9.83
N ILE A 271 22.98 -17.55 -10.39
CA ILE A 271 23.00 -16.08 -10.47
C ILE A 271 22.87 -15.41 -9.10
N GLU A 272 22.04 -15.98 -8.21
CA GLU A 272 21.85 -15.48 -6.85
C GLU A 272 23.14 -15.61 -6.05
N ARG A 273 23.83 -16.74 -6.20
CA ARG A 273 25.16 -16.95 -5.61
C ARG A 273 26.22 -16.01 -6.17
N ALA A 274 26.21 -15.78 -7.49
CA ALA A 274 27.19 -14.94 -8.15
C ALA A 274 27.04 -13.47 -7.74
N LEU A 275 25.80 -12.98 -7.66
CA LEU A 275 25.52 -11.60 -7.28
C LEU A 275 25.41 -11.40 -5.77
N ARG A 276 25.19 -12.47 -4.98
CA ARG A 276 24.81 -12.40 -3.56
C ARG A 276 23.52 -11.61 -3.36
N SER A 277 22.51 -11.94 -4.15
CA SER A 277 21.18 -11.32 -4.11
C SER A 277 20.12 -12.32 -4.59
N GLY A 278 18.83 -12.07 -4.35
CA GLY A 278 17.74 -12.93 -4.79
C GLY A 278 16.40 -12.45 -4.25
N ASN A 279 15.50 -13.38 -3.92
CA ASN A 279 14.16 -13.06 -3.42
C ASN A 279 14.17 -12.15 -2.17
N PHE A 280 15.08 -12.42 -1.22
CA PHE A 280 15.24 -11.62 0.00
C PHE A 280 16.12 -10.37 -0.20
N GLY A 281 16.41 -10.01 -1.45
CA GLY A 281 17.29 -8.90 -1.83
C GLY A 281 18.78 -9.21 -1.71
N ALA A 282 19.59 -8.15 -1.72
CA ALA A 282 21.03 -8.27 -1.50
C ALA A 282 21.32 -8.87 -0.12
N TRP A 283 22.26 -9.80 -0.05
CA TRP A 283 22.54 -10.53 1.21
C TRP A 283 23.29 -9.70 2.25
N ASP A 284 23.97 -8.66 1.79
CA ASP A 284 24.78 -7.79 2.63
C ASP A 284 23.97 -6.52 2.94
N ARG A 285 23.83 -6.19 4.23
CA ARG A 285 23.13 -4.97 4.67
C ARG A 285 23.86 -3.73 4.18
N PRO A 286 23.14 -2.65 3.80
CA PRO A 286 23.78 -1.39 3.49
C PRO A 286 24.37 -0.79 4.78
N ASP A 287 25.46 -0.03 4.61
CA ASP A 287 26.18 0.67 5.67
C ASP A 287 25.41 1.91 6.12
N ILE A 288 24.37 1.67 6.93
CA ILE A 288 23.46 2.68 7.50
C ILE A 288 23.36 2.41 9.02
N PRO A 289 23.89 3.28 9.90
CA PRO A 289 23.94 3.03 11.34
C PRO A 289 22.58 2.73 12.00
N ALA A 290 21.49 3.27 11.47
CA ALA A 290 20.15 3.02 11.98
C ALA A 290 19.71 1.55 11.82
N LEU A 291 20.31 0.79 10.90
CA LEU A 291 20.01 -0.64 10.70
C LEU A 291 20.65 -1.56 11.74
N ASP A 292 21.58 -1.05 12.56
CA ASP A 292 22.18 -1.80 13.67
C ASP A 292 21.20 -1.92 14.86
N ASN A 293 20.26 -0.97 14.97
CA ASN A 293 19.26 -0.93 16.04
C ASN A 293 17.87 -0.75 15.42
N LEU A 294 17.28 -1.86 14.99
CA LEU A 294 15.97 -1.86 14.36
C LEU A 294 14.87 -1.38 15.35
N PRO A 295 13.87 -0.62 14.88
CA PRO A 295 12.70 -0.24 15.68
C PRO A 295 11.99 -1.45 16.30
N PRO A 296 11.33 -1.28 17.46
CA PRO A 296 10.72 -2.39 18.21
C PRO A 296 9.54 -3.06 17.49
N GLY A 297 8.97 -2.41 16.48
CA GLY A 297 7.97 -3.01 15.61
C GLY A 297 8.53 -4.14 14.76
N LEU A 298 9.81 -4.07 14.38
CA LEU A 298 10.46 -5.07 13.54
C LEU A 298 10.97 -6.27 14.34
N ASN A 299 10.80 -7.47 13.78
CA ASN A 299 11.06 -8.75 14.43
C ASN A 299 10.54 -8.79 15.88
N PRO A 300 9.22 -8.60 16.10
CA PRO A 300 8.66 -8.47 17.44
C PRO A 300 8.88 -9.73 18.29
N ALA A 301 8.92 -10.91 17.66
CA ALA A 301 9.25 -12.18 18.31
C ALA A 301 10.74 -12.35 18.63
N LYS A 302 11.61 -11.44 18.15
CA LYS A 302 13.08 -11.52 18.24
C LYS A 302 13.61 -12.87 17.77
N HIS A 303 12.97 -13.43 16.76
CA HIS A 303 13.24 -14.78 16.33
C HIS A 303 14.47 -14.80 15.41
N PRO A 304 15.44 -15.72 15.60
CA PRO A 304 16.68 -15.74 14.82
C PRO A 304 16.48 -16.15 13.35
N ALA A 305 15.33 -16.74 13.01
CA ALA A 305 14.97 -17.07 11.63
C ALA A 305 14.14 -15.98 10.92
N TRP A 306 13.97 -14.81 11.55
CA TRP A 306 13.24 -13.68 10.96
C TRP A 306 13.80 -13.29 9.59
N GLY A 307 12.92 -13.19 8.61
CA GLY A 307 13.26 -12.83 7.24
C GLY A 307 12.68 -11.49 6.80
N LEU A 308 11.44 -11.20 7.21
CA LEU A 308 10.73 -9.98 6.88
C LEU A 308 9.55 -9.75 7.84
N ASP A 309 9.09 -8.51 7.90
CA ASP A 309 7.78 -8.14 8.44
C ASP A 309 6.95 -7.43 7.38
N SER A 310 5.70 -7.85 7.21
CA SER A 310 4.71 -7.24 6.32
C SER A 310 3.66 -6.50 7.14
N TYR A 311 3.50 -5.21 6.89
CA TYR A 311 2.50 -4.34 7.51
C TYR A 311 1.43 -3.98 6.49
N ILE A 312 0.16 -4.08 6.90
CA ILE A 312 -1.01 -3.66 6.15
C ILE A 312 -1.61 -2.44 6.86
N PHE A 313 -1.36 -1.28 6.28
CA PHE A 313 -2.03 -0.04 6.62
C PHE A 313 -3.24 0.12 5.71
N PHE A 314 -4.37 -0.42 6.18
CA PHE A 314 -5.67 -0.31 5.51
C PHE A 314 -5.97 1.13 5.05
N PRO A 315 -6.62 1.32 3.88
CA PRO A 315 -7.02 0.27 2.94
C PRO A 315 -5.95 -0.03 1.88
N ASN A 316 -5.12 0.95 1.52
CA ASN A 316 -4.42 0.92 0.24
C ASN A 316 -2.92 0.72 0.33
N PHE A 317 -2.33 0.52 1.52
CA PHE A 317 -0.89 0.66 1.70
C PHE A 317 -0.29 -0.50 2.48
N MET A 318 0.77 -1.10 1.95
CA MET A 318 1.60 -2.05 2.69
C MET A 318 3.07 -1.61 2.70
N ILE A 319 3.75 -1.94 3.79
CA ILE A 319 5.21 -1.86 3.91
C ILE A 319 5.73 -3.25 4.21
N VAL A 320 6.72 -3.71 3.46
CA VAL A 320 7.46 -4.94 3.78
C VAL A 320 8.90 -4.60 4.04
N VAL A 321 9.36 -4.83 5.26
CA VAL A 321 10.75 -4.59 5.68
C VAL A 321 11.48 -5.93 5.75
N TRP A 322 12.58 -6.04 5.02
CA TRP A 322 13.36 -7.27 4.93
C TRP A 322 14.53 -7.25 5.90
N ALA A 323 14.94 -8.43 6.37
CA ALA A 323 16.07 -8.57 7.29
C ALA A 323 17.38 -7.94 6.79
N PRO A 324 17.69 -7.88 5.48
CA PRO A 324 18.85 -7.13 4.97
C PRO A 324 18.71 -5.60 4.99
N GLY A 325 17.59 -5.04 5.46
CA GLY A 325 17.43 -3.61 5.70
C GLY A 325 16.96 -2.79 4.49
N TRP A 326 16.53 -3.43 3.41
CA TRP A 326 15.75 -2.77 2.36
C TRP A 326 14.26 -2.97 2.62
N TYR A 327 13.42 -2.15 2.01
CA TYR A 327 11.98 -2.28 2.14
C TYR A 327 11.31 -2.13 0.78
N LEU A 328 10.06 -2.58 0.70
CA LEU A 328 9.18 -2.28 -0.41
C LEU A 328 7.84 -1.78 0.09
N THR A 329 7.08 -1.19 -0.82
CA THR A 329 5.68 -0.84 -0.58
C THR A 329 4.79 -1.41 -1.65
N TYR A 330 3.57 -1.73 -1.24
CA TYR A 330 2.47 -2.03 -2.16
C TYR A 330 1.37 -1.00 -2.02
N HIS A 331 0.81 -0.63 -3.16
CA HIS A 331 -0.38 0.20 -3.24
C HIS A 331 -1.46 -0.48 -4.07
N TYR A 332 -2.67 -0.44 -3.56
CA TYR A 332 -3.85 -1.08 -4.17
C TYR A 332 -4.88 -0.01 -4.45
N TRP A 333 -5.11 0.28 -5.73
CA TRP A 333 -5.99 1.36 -6.17
C TRP A 333 -7.19 0.78 -6.92
N PRO A 334 -8.34 0.58 -6.27
CA PRO A 334 -9.49 -0.01 -6.93
C PRO A 334 -9.95 0.81 -8.13
N THR A 335 -10.25 0.10 -9.23
CA THR A 335 -10.83 0.67 -10.45
C THR A 335 -12.22 0.12 -10.72
N GLY A 336 -12.59 -0.98 -10.08
CA GLY A 336 -13.91 -1.61 -10.15
C GLY A 336 -14.09 -2.68 -9.07
N PRO A 337 -15.24 -3.38 -9.06
CA PRO A 337 -15.50 -4.47 -8.12
C PRO A 337 -14.58 -5.68 -8.32
N ASP A 338 -14.01 -5.83 -9.51
CA ASP A 338 -13.18 -6.96 -9.95
C ASP A 338 -11.87 -6.50 -10.59
N SER A 339 -11.46 -5.25 -10.36
CA SER A 339 -10.21 -4.70 -10.91
C SER A 339 -9.59 -3.63 -10.03
N HIS A 340 -8.26 -3.55 -10.09
CA HIS A 340 -7.49 -2.49 -9.45
C HIS A 340 -6.18 -2.23 -10.18
N ILE A 341 -5.55 -1.09 -9.89
CA ILE A 341 -4.15 -0.83 -10.21
C ILE A 341 -3.31 -1.24 -9.00
N PHE A 342 -2.33 -2.10 -9.23
CA PHE A 342 -1.29 -2.44 -8.27
C PHE A 342 -0.02 -1.65 -8.56
N GLU A 343 0.58 -1.07 -7.53
CA GLU A 343 1.91 -0.46 -7.59
C GLU A 343 2.83 -1.12 -6.58
N GLY A 344 3.95 -1.67 -7.03
CA GLY A 344 5.03 -2.20 -6.19
C GLY A 344 6.27 -1.34 -6.33
N THR A 345 6.77 -0.78 -5.22
CA THR A 345 8.01 0.01 -5.22
C THR A 345 9.02 -0.61 -4.26
N LEU A 346 10.21 -0.94 -4.75
CA LEU A 346 11.33 -1.40 -3.94
C LEU A 346 12.26 -0.22 -3.67
N TYR A 347 12.73 -0.11 -2.44
CA TYR A 347 13.57 0.97 -1.95
C TYR A 347 14.88 0.41 -1.44
N PHE A 348 15.98 0.82 -2.07
CA PHE A 348 17.33 0.45 -1.70
C PHE A 348 18.17 1.69 -1.38
N ALA A 349 19.19 1.51 -0.55
CA ALA A 349 20.25 2.49 -0.42
C ALA A 349 20.91 2.73 -1.80
N PRO A 350 21.32 3.98 -2.13
CA PRO A 350 22.00 4.27 -3.38
C PRO A 350 23.18 3.35 -3.67
N ALA A 351 23.19 2.76 -4.87
CA ALA A 351 24.27 1.86 -5.29
C ALA A 351 25.61 2.62 -5.36
N ARG A 352 26.63 2.13 -4.65
CA ARG A 352 27.99 2.71 -4.66
C ARG A 352 28.85 2.13 -5.78
N THR A 353 28.53 0.93 -6.23
CA THR A 353 29.26 0.20 -7.28
C THR A 353 28.31 -0.40 -8.31
N ALA A 354 28.83 -0.76 -9.48
CA ALA A 354 28.07 -1.49 -10.49
C ALA A 354 27.55 -2.85 -9.96
N THR A 355 28.30 -3.49 -9.07
CA THR A 355 27.86 -4.74 -8.42
C THR A 355 26.67 -4.52 -7.49
N ASP A 356 26.64 -3.42 -6.73
CA ASP A 356 25.49 -3.08 -5.88
C ASP A 356 24.23 -2.86 -6.71
N ARG A 357 24.37 -2.15 -7.83
CA ARG A 357 23.27 -1.96 -8.77
C ARG A 357 22.76 -3.29 -9.33
N LEU A 358 23.65 -4.18 -9.78
CA LEU A 358 23.25 -5.51 -10.30
C LEU A 358 22.55 -6.38 -9.24
N ARG A 359 22.94 -6.25 -7.96
CA ARG A 359 22.26 -6.93 -6.84
C ARG A 359 20.83 -6.43 -6.67
N GLN A 360 20.63 -5.12 -6.70
CA GLN A 360 19.32 -4.49 -6.60
C GLN A 360 18.45 -4.84 -7.80
N GLU A 361 19.00 -4.81 -9.01
CA GLU A 361 18.31 -5.24 -10.22
C GLU A 361 17.87 -6.71 -10.17
N LEU A 362 18.70 -7.63 -9.66
CA LEU A 362 18.30 -9.03 -9.48
C LEU A 362 17.13 -9.17 -8.49
N ALA A 363 17.16 -8.42 -7.39
CA ALA A 363 16.08 -8.40 -6.41
C ALA A 363 14.77 -7.88 -7.01
N ALA A 364 14.84 -6.76 -7.73
CA ALA A 364 13.70 -6.16 -8.43
C ALA A 364 13.12 -7.09 -9.51
N LEU A 365 13.98 -7.74 -10.30
CA LEU A 365 13.56 -8.73 -11.29
C LEU A 365 12.87 -9.92 -10.62
N THR A 366 13.42 -10.41 -9.50
CA THR A 366 12.84 -11.53 -8.78
C THR A 366 11.48 -11.16 -8.20
N PHE A 367 11.35 -10.00 -7.55
CA PHE A 367 10.07 -9.46 -7.10
C PHE A 367 9.02 -9.45 -8.22
N LYS A 368 9.38 -8.91 -9.40
CA LYS A 368 8.48 -8.85 -10.55
C LYS A 368 7.99 -10.23 -10.98
N GLU A 369 8.87 -11.24 -10.99
CA GLU A 369 8.49 -12.61 -11.35
C GLU A 369 7.53 -13.25 -10.33
N PHE A 370 7.65 -12.94 -9.04
CA PHE A 370 6.69 -13.38 -8.02
C PHE A 370 5.35 -12.69 -8.23
N GLY A 371 5.33 -11.36 -8.29
CA GLY A 371 4.10 -10.59 -8.48
C GLY A 371 3.32 -10.96 -9.75
N LEU A 372 4.00 -11.33 -10.85
CA LEU A 372 3.34 -11.81 -12.07
C LEU A 372 2.63 -13.17 -11.88
N GLN A 373 3.17 -14.06 -11.05
CA GLN A 373 2.52 -15.33 -10.72
C GLN A 373 1.26 -15.10 -9.87
N ASP A 374 1.33 -14.16 -8.93
CA ASP A 374 0.20 -13.77 -8.09
C ASP A 374 -0.89 -13.13 -8.93
N CYS A 375 -0.55 -12.15 -9.77
CA CYS A 375 -1.47 -11.53 -10.73
C CYS A 375 -2.24 -12.58 -11.54
N ASN A 376 -1.51 -13.50 -12.19
CA ASN A 376 -2.15 -14.48 -13.06
C ASN A 376 -3.11 -15.41 -12.29
N THR A 377 -2.70 -15.84 -11.09
CA THR A 377 -3.51 -16.74 -10.27
C THR A 377 -4.76 -16.04 -9.77
N LEU A 378 -4.66 -14.77 -9.36
CA LEU A 378 -5.77 -14.02 -8.77
C LEU A 378 -6.75 -13.48 -9.82
N GLU A 379 -6.30 -13.20 -11.04
CA GLU A 379 -7.19 -12.97 -12.18
C GLU A 379 -7.98 -14.23 -12.55
N ALA A 380 -7.32 -15.40 -12.54
CA ALA A 380 -8.00 -16.67 -12.75
C ALA A 380 -9.04 -16.93 -11.63
N THR A 381 -8.69 -16.68 -10.38
CA THR A 381 -9.62 -16.76 -9.24
C THR A 381 -10.82 -15.83 -9.44
N GLN A 382 -10.60 -14.52 -9.70
CA GLN A 382 -11.67 -13.55 -9.90
C GLN A 382 -12.61 -13.95 -11.05
N SER A 383 -12.03 -14.44 -12.16
CA SER A 383 -12.80 -14.87 -13.33
C SER A 383 -13.81 -15.98 -12.99
N MET A 384 -13.44 -16.88 -12.07
CA MET A 384 -14.31 -17.96 -11.63
C MET A 384 -15.28 -17.53 -10.53
N LEU A 385 -14.90 -16.58 -9.67
CA LEU A 385 -15.81 -16.03 -8.65
C LEU A 385 -17.02 -15.33 -9.25
N ALA A 386 -16.91 -14.79 -10.48
CA ALA A 386 -18.04 -14.25 -11.23
C ALA A 386 -19.18 -15.27 -11.46
N SER A 387 -18.87 -16.58 -11.45
CA SER A 387 -19.88 -17.64 -11.58
C SER A 387 -20.78 -17.78 -10.34
N ARG A 388 -20.34 -17.28 -9.18
CA ARG A 388 -21.01 -17.42 -7.87
C ARG A 388 -21.29 -18.87 -7.47
N VAL A 389 -20.62 -19.85 -8.08
CA VAL A 389 -20.72 -21.27 -7.69
C VAL A 389 -20.12 -21.51 -6.30
N ILE A 390 -19.08 -20.75 -5.96
CA ILE A 390 -18.52 -20.67 -4.61
C ILE A 390 -18.82 -19.26 -4.10
N THR A 391 -19.55 -19.16 -3.00
CA THR A 391 -19.94 -17.88 -2.38
C THR A 391 -19.24 -17.63 -1.05
N GLU A 392 -18.63 -18.68 -0.48
CA GLU A 392 -17.93 -18.64 0.79
C GLU A 392 -16.64 -19.47 0.72
N PHE A 393 -15.67 -19.13 1.55
CA PHE A 393 -14.38 -19.81 1.63
C PHE A 393 -13.91 -19.98 3.08
N PRO A 394 -13.33 -21.15 3.43
CA PRO A 394 -12.70 -21.33 4.72
C PRO A 394 -11.33 -20.65 4.75
N LEU A 395 -10.94 -20.13 5.91
CA LEU A 395 -9.59 -19.64 6.19
C LEU A 395 -8.98 -20.46 7.33
N ASN A 396 -7.72 -20.83 7.18
CA ASN A 396 -6.94 -21.57 8.14
C ASN A 396 -6.41 -20.67 9.28
N ASP A 397 -5.78 -21.28 10.28
CA ASP A 397 -5.30 -20.58 11.48
C ASP A 397 -4.31 -19.43 11.21
N GLN A 398 -3.63 -19.43 10.07
CA GLN A 398 -2.59 -18.44 9.75
C GLN A 398 -3.06 -17.36 8.79
N GLU A 399 -4.32 -17.39 8.39
CA GLU A 399 -4.91 -16.38 7.50
C GLU A 399 -5.63 -15.29 8.32
N ILE A 400 -5.04 -14.93 9.47
CA ILE A 400 -5.58 -13.94 10.42
C ILE A 400 -5.74 -12.57 9.76
N LEU A 401 -4.74 -12.15 8.97
CA LEU A 401 -4.79 -10.86 8.30
C LEU A 401 -5.89 -10.79 7.24
N LEU A 402 -6.23 -11.89 6.58
CA LEU A 402 -7.31 -11.97 5.60
C LEU A 402 -8.66 -11.82 6.31
N ARG A 403 -8.88 -12.59 7.40
CA ARG A 403 -10.07 -12.44 8.25
C ARG A 403 -10.24 -10.99 8.73
N HIS A 404 -9.15 -10.39 9.18
CA HIS A 404 -9.15 -9.03 9.67
C HIS A 404 -9.46 -8.01 8.56
N LEU A 405 -8.82 -8.12 7.39
CA LEU A 405 -9.02 -7.23 6.25
C LEU A 405 -10.48 -7.20 5.79
N HIS A 406 -11.02 -8.38 5.46
CA HIS A 406 -12.41 -8.51 5.00
C HIS A 406 -13.40 -8.08 6.07
N GLY A 407 -13.17 -8.48 7.33
CA GLY A 407 -14.00 -8.07 8.46
C GLY A 407 -14.02 -6.55 8.64
N LYS A 408 -12.87 -5.89 8.53
CA LYS A 408 -12.75 -4.42 8.65
C LYS A 408 -13.38 -3.69 7.47
N ALA A 409 -13.21 -4.17 6.24
CA ALA A 409 -13.90 -3.58 5.09
C ALA A 409 -15.43 -3.58 5.28
N ILE A 410 -15.98 -4.72 5.72
CA ILE A 410 -17.42 -4.85 6.02
C ILE A 410 -17.83 -3.94 7.18
N GLU A 411 -17.04 -3.87 8.26
CA GLU A 411 -17.33 -3.00 9.42
C GLU A 411 -17.39 -1.52 9.03
N TYR A 412 -16.43 -1.03 8.24
CA TYR A 412 -16.43 0.35 7.75
C TYR A 412 -17.68 0.65 6.92
N VAL A 413 -18.02 -0.25 6.00
CA VAL A 413 -19.21 -0.13 5.16
C VAL A 413 -20.48 -0.12 6.01
N ASN A 414 -20.65 -1.06 6.94
CA ASN A 414 -21.84 -1.12 7.78
C ASN A 414 -21.96 0.11 8.70
N ALA A 415 -20.89 0.46 9.41
CA ALA A 415 -20.89 1.60 10.32
C ALA A 415 -21.20 2.94 9.61
N HIS A 416 -20.78 3.11 8.35
CA HIS A 416 -21.11 4.31 7.57
C HIS A 416 -22.61 4.39 7.24
N PHE A 417 -23.18 3.30 6.73
CA PHE A 417 -24.58 3.31 6.28
C PHE A 417 -25.60 3.20 7.42
N GLU A 418 -25.25 2.54 8.54
CA GLU A 418 -26.06 2.54 9.77
C GLU A 418 -26.20 3.94 10.38
N ARG A 419 -25.12 4.75 10.35
CA ARG A 419 -25.15 6.14 10.84
C ARG A 419 -25.98 7.06 9.93
N ARG A 420 -26.08 6.74 8.64
CA ARG A 420 -26.83 7.54 7.66
C ARG A 420 -28.32 7.23 7.63
N ASP A 421 -28.70 5.98 7.90
CA ASP A 421 -30.10 5.57 7.93
C ASP A 421 -30.39 4.61 9.10
N PRO A 422 -30.62 5.14 10.32
CA PRO A 422 -30.95 4.34 11.48
C PRO A 422 -32.26 3.55 11.35
N ALA A 423 -33.11 3.88 10.36
CA ALA A 423 -34.41 3.26 10.16
C ALA A 423 -34.35 2.01 9.26
N ALA A 424 -33.31 1.88 8.42
CA ALA A 424 -33.14 0.75 7.52
C ALA A 424 -32.62 -0.54 8.20
N THR A 425 -31.92 -0.44 9.33
CA THR A 425 -31.36 -1.60 10.06
C THR A 425 -32.29 -2.26 11.06
N ALA A 426 -33.52 -1.76 11.24
CA ALA A 426 -34.51 -2.38 12.13
C ALA A 426 -35.29 -3.54 11.46
N THR A 427 -35.02 -3.87 10.20
CA THR A 427 -35.75 -4.91 9.43
C THR A 427 -34.85 -5.76 8.53
N GLY A 428 -33.73 -6.25 9.06
CA GLY A 428 -32.85 -7.22 8.39
C GLY A 428 -32.67 -8.49 9.19
#